data_AF-A0A3B0X0Q8-F1
#
_entry.id   AF-A0A3B0X0Q8-F1
#
_cell.length_a   1.000
_cell.length_b   1.000
_cell.length_c   1.000
_cell.angle_alpha   90.00
_cell.angle_beta   90.00
_cell.angle_gamma   90.00
#
_symmetry.space_group_name_H-M   'P 1'
#
loop_
_entity.id
_entity.type
_entity.pdbx_description
1 polymer ?
#
loop_
_entity_poly.entity_id
_entity_poly.type
_entity_poly.pdbx_seq_one_letter_code
_entity_poly.pdbx_strand_id
1 'polypeptide(L)'
;GDPDDSIYYKWSPAEWKHEFEGAEFFEDISKALQEEAKKMNTQGQFLEFKKNVYEACVESLESLIKNNFFSKDSNDCIIIFTLSDTEDSINEIKWVERLNNEQKAHEFSNWVNGG
;
A
#
# COMPACT_ATOMS: atom_id res chain seq x y z
N GLY A 1 -16.19 -11.32 20.28
CA GLY A 1 -15.52 -10.18 19.67
C GLY A 1 -16.58 -9.33 19.04
N ASP A 2 -16.37 -8.02 19.03
CA ASP A 2 -17.19 -7.12 18.24
C ASP A 2 -16.95 -7.45 16.75
N PRO A 3 -17.99 -7.58 15.90
CA PRO A 3 -17.79 -7.72 14.45
C PRO A 3 -16.88 -6.63 13.86
N ASP A 4 -16.88 -5.43 14.45
CA ASP A 4 -16.06 -4.30 14.04
C ASP A 4 -14.55 -4.57 14.23
N ASP A 5 -14.20 -5.32 15.30
CA ASP A 5 -12.83 -5.76 15.55
C ASP A 5 -12.26 -6.54 14.35
N SER A 6 -13.07 -7.40 13.72
CA SER A 6 -12.63 -8.25 12.62
C SER A 6 -12.33 -7.48 11.33
N ILE A 7 -13.03 -6.37 11.09
CA ILE A 7 -12.82 -5.50 9.93
C ILE A 7 -11.59 -4.64 10.17
N TYR A 8 -11.44 -4.10 11.38
CA TYR A 8 -10.26 -3.34 11.77
C TYR A 8 -8.95 -4.14 11.59
N TYR A 9 -8.89 -5.37 12.13
CA TYR A 9 -7.71 -6.22 11.99
C TYR A 9 -7.43 -6.67 10.55
N LYS A 10 -8.45 -6.70 9.69
CA LYS A 10 -8.31 -7.06 8.27
C LYS A 10 -7.58 -5.97 7.49
N TRP A 11 -7.93 -4.71 7.73
CA TRP A 11 -7.49 -3.57 6.90
C TRP A 11 -6.40 -2.71 7.53
N SER A 12 -6.12 -2.85 8.82
CA SER A 12 -5.03 -2.14 9.50
C SER A 12 -3.71 -2.92 9.40
N PRO A 13 -2.73 -2.51 8.55
CA PRO A 13 -1.48 -3.26 8.40
C PRO A 13 -0.64 -3.28 9.68
N ALA A 14 -0.80 -2.27 10.55
CA ALA A 14 -0.13 -2.19 11.85
C ALA A 14 -0.50 -3.32 12.81
N GLU A 15 -1.62 -3.99 12.57
CA GLU A 15 -2.07 -5.13 13.38
C GLU A 15 -1.61 -6.47 12.80
N TRP A 16 -0.91 -6.47 11.66
CA TRP A 16 -0.45 -7.71 11.04
C TRP A 16 0.73 -8.30 11.79
N LYS A 17 0.64 -9.59 12.08
CA LYS A 17 1.63 -10.34 12.88
C LYS A 17 3.08 -10.23 12.40
N HIS A 18 3.27 -9.97 11.11
CA HIS A 18 4.57 -9.91 10.44
C HIS A 18 4.87 -8.49 9.92
N GLU A 19 4.31 -7.46 10.55
CA GLU A 19 4.66 -6.08 10.28
C GLU A 19 6.19 -5.89 10.38
N PHE A 20 6.77 -5.14 9.44
CA PHE A 20 8.22 -4.90 9.28
C PHE A 20 9.11 -6.09 8.89
N GLU A 21 8.56 -7.30 8.74
CA GLU A 21 9.37 -8.44 8.28
C GLU A 21 9.90 -8.19 6.85
N GLY A 22 11.23 -8.27 6.68
CA GLY A 22 11.89 -8.06 5.39
C GLY A 22 12.14 -6.60 5.01
N ALA A 23 11.95 -5.64 5.93
CA ALA A 23 12.26 -4.23 5.68
C ALA A 23 13.74 -4.00 5.27
N GLU A 24 14.64 -4.86 5.74
CA GLU A 24 16.07 -4.83 5.39
C GLU A 24 16.34 -4.98 3.89
N PHE A 25 15.46 -5.67 3.14
CA PHE A 25 15.60 -5.84 1.69
C PHE A 25 15.38 -4.54 0.92
N PHE A 26 14.77 -3.53 1.55
CA PHE A 26 14.49 -2.22 0.95
C PHE A 26 15.45 -1.12 1.42
N GLU A 27 16.42 -1.41 2.27
CA GLU A 27 17.33 -0.38 2.81
C GLU A 27 18.08 0.39 1.71
N ASP A 28 18.64 -0.32 0.73
CA ASP A 28 19.47 0.31 -0.29
C ASP A 28 18.65 1.20 -1.23
N ILE A 29 17.46 0.75 -1.63
CA ILE A 29 16.56 1.57 -2.44
C ILE A 29 16.00 2.74 -1.63
N SER A 30 15.72 2.56 -0.34
CA SER A 30 15.29 3.64 0.56
C SER A 30 16.37 4.72 0.70
N LYS A 31 17.64 4.33 0.91
CA LYS A 31 18.79 5.24 0.92
C LYS A 31 18.93 5.98 -0.41
N ALA A 32 18.83 5.27 -1.54
CA ALA A 32 18.92 5.90 -2.86
C ALA A 32 17.81 6.93 -3.09
N LEU A 33 16.56 6.59 -2.77
CA LEU A 33 15.42 7.50 -2.87
C LEU A 33 15.58 8.72 -1.96
N GLN A 34 16.12 8.54 -0.74
CA GLN A 34 16.40 9.63 0.18
C GLN A 34 17.45 10.60 -0.38
N GLU A 35 18.53 10.11 -0.99
CA GLU A 35 19.54 10.96 -1.61
C GLU A 35 19.01 11.70 -2.84
N GLU A 36 18.15 11.09 -3.65
CA GLU A 36 17.47 11.78 -4.75
C GLU A 36 16.50 12.85 -4.25
N ALA A 37 15.74 12.55 -3.19
CA ALA A 37 14.82 13.51 -2.59
C ALA A 37 15.53 14.79 -2.11
N LYS A 38 16.75 14.69 -1.57
CA LYS A 38 17.56 15.85 -1.14
C LYS A 38 17.94 16.79 -2.27
N LYS A 39 17.90 16.34 -3.52
CA LYS A 39 18.22 17.16 -4.70
C LYS A 39 17.03 18.00 -5.17
N MET A 40 15.83 17.76 -4.63
CA MET A 40 14.62 18.51 -4.97
C MET A 40 14.68 19.89 -4.32
N ASN A 41 14.55 20.95 -5.14
CA ASN A 41 14.75 22.33 -4.69
C ASN A 41 13.43 23.05 -4.40
N THR A 42 12.31 22.43 -4.73
CA THR A 42 10.97 23.01 -4.52
C THR A 42 10.02 21.96 -3.96
N GLN A 43 9.00 22.43 -3.25
CA GLN A 43 7.95 21.56 -2.74
C GLN A 43 7.21 20.84 -3.87
N GLY A 44 7.00 21.49 -5.02
CA GLY A 44 6.36 20.86 -6.18
C GLY A 44 7.16 19.67 -6.72
N GLN A 45 8.48 19.84 -6.88
CA GLN A 45 9.38 18.75 -7.31
C GLN A 45 9.37 17.58 -6.32
N PHE A 46 9.38 17.87 -5.01
CA PHE A 46 9.34 16.82 -3.99
C PHE A 46 8.01 16.07 -3.99
N LEU A 47 6.88 16.77 -4.15
CA LEU A 47 5.56 16.13 -4.23
C LEU A 47 5.42 15.25 -5.48
N GLU A 48 5.91 15.72 -6.63
CA GLU A 48 5.94 14.92 -7.86
C GLU A 48 6.83 13.67 -7.70
N PHE A 49 8.01 13.83 -7.10
CA PHE A 49 8.89 12.72 -6.78
C PHE A 49 8.20 11.68 -5.89
N LYS A 50 7.56 12.11 -4.80
CA LYS A 50 6.80 11.20 -3.91
C LYS A 50 5.73 10.44 -4.68
N LYS A 51 4.95 11.13 -5.52
CA LYS A 51 3.91 10.50 -6.35
C LYS A 51 4.50 9.43 -7.26
N ASN A 52 5.64 9.69 -7.89
CA ASN A 52 6.31 8.71 -8.76
C ASN A 52 6.81 7.50 -7.99
N VAL A 53 7.32 7.68 -6.76
CA VAL A 53 7.71 6.57 -5.89
C VAL A 53 6.50 5.71 -5.53
N TYR A 54 5.38 6.32 -5.15
CA TYR A 54 4.16 5.58 -4.81
C TYR A 54 3.64 4.78 -6.00
N GLU A 55 3.59 5.40 -7.17
CA GLU A 55 3.17 4.74 -8.40
C GLU A 55 4.08 3.54 -8.73
N ALA A 56 5.40 3.71 -8.63
CA ALA A 56 6.34 2.62 -8.89
C ALA A 56 6.16 1.44 -7.91
N CYS A 57 5.84 1.70 -6.63
CA CYS A 57 5.52 0.65 -5.67
C CYS A 57 4.26 -0.13 -6.09
N VAL A 58 3.19 0.58 -6.46
CA VAL A 58 1.92 -0.03 -6.87
C VAL A 58 2.08 -0.82 -8.17
N GLU A 59 2.75 -0.25 -9.18
CA GLU A 59 3.05 -0.95 -10.45
C GLU A 59 3.90 -2.21 -10.23
N SER A 60 4.84 -2.18 -9.28
CA SER A 60 5.64 -3.36 -8.92
C SER A 60 4.77 -4.46 -8.32
N LEU A 61 3.84 -4.10 -7.42
CA LEU A 61 2.87 -5.04 -6.85
C LEU A 61 1.91 -5.60 -7.92
N GLU A 62 1.41 -4.76 -8.82
CA GLU A 62 0.60 -5.18 -9.97
C GLU A 62 1.35 -6.20 -10.85
N SER A 63 2.64 -5.98 -11.09
CA SER A 63 3.48 -6.92 -11.82
C SER A 63 3.59 -8.27 -11.10
N LEU A 64 3.78 -8.28 -9.77
CA LEU A 64 3.82 -9.51 -8.98
C LEU A 64 2.48 -10.27 -9.04
N ILE A 65 1.36 -9.56 -8.94
CA ILE A 65 0.01 -10.12 -9.09
C ILE A 65 -0.15 -10.77 -10.47
N LYS A 66 0.18 -10.03 -11.54
CA LYS A 66 0.07 -10.51 -12.92
C LYS A 66 0.94 -11.75 -13.19
N ASN A 67 2.09 -11.86 -12.52
CA ASN A 67 2.97 -13.00 -12.64
C ASN A 67 2.57 -14.19 -11.74
N ASN A 68 1.42 -14.13 -11.07
CA ASN A 68 0.93 -15.16 -10.13
C ASN A 68 1.93 -15.45 -9.00
N PHE A 69 2.66 -14.42 -8.54
CA PHE A 69 3.61 -14.56 -7.43
C PHE A 69 2.89 -14.91 -6.13
N PHE A 70 1.78 -14.22 -5.86
CA PHE A 70 0.87 -14.54 -4.76
C PHE A 70 0.01 -15.75 -5.21
N SER A 71 -0.12 -16.76 -4.35
CA SER A 71 -0.56 -18.13 -4.65
C SER A 71 -1.85 -18.27 -5.49
N LYS A 72 -2.07 -19.46 -6.09
CA LYS A 72 -3.28 -19.79 -6.87
C LYS A 72 -4.60 -19.74 -6.08
N ASP A 73 -4.55 -19.78 -4.75
CA ASP A 73 -5.71 -19.59 -3.86
C ASP A 73 -5.92 -18.09 -3.54
N SER A 74 -5.64 -17.23 -4.52
CA SER A 74 -5.55 -15.76 -4.44
C SER A 74 -6.79 -15.04 -3.91
N ASN A 75 -7.91 -15.75 -3.73
CA ASN A 75 -9.09 -15.17 -3.10
C ASN A 75 -8.85 -14.81 -1.62
N ASP A 76 -7.83 -15.36 -0.97
CA ASP A 76 -7.55 -15.07 0.44
C ASP A 76 -6.43 -14.03 0.65
N CYS A 77 -5.63 -13.70 -0.36
CA CYS A 77 -4.55 -12.73 -0.23
C CYS A 77 -5.05 -11.30 -0.46
N ILE A 78 -4.82 -10.40 0.49
CA ILE A 78 -5.12 -8.97 0.37
C ILE A 78 -3.80 -8.24 0.21
N ILE A 79 -3.72 -7.39 -0.81
CA ILE A 79 -2.51 -6.63 -1.11
C ILE A 79 -2.84 -5.16 -0.91
N ILE A 80 -2.14 -4.52 0.01
CA ILE A 80 -2.36 -3.11 0.34
C ILE A 80 -1.02 -2.39 0.25
N PHE A 81 -1.04 -1.20 -0.35
CA PHE A 81 0.02 -0.21 -0.22
C PHE A 81 -0.54 0.94 0.62
N THR A 82 0.11 1.21 1.76
CA THR A 82 -0.31 2.28 2.69
C THR A 82 0.86 3.21 2.98
N LEU A 83 0.52 4.42 3.42
CA LEU A 83 1.49 5.40 3.87
C LEU A 83 1.30 5.63 5.36
N SER A 84 2.38 5.53 6.14
CA SER A 84 2.35 5.93 7.54
C SER A 84 2.18 7.46 7.66
N ASP A 85 1.46 7.88 8.70
CA ASP A 85 1.29 9.30 9.08
C ASP A 85 0.73 10.23 7.98
N THR A 86 0.02 9.67 6.99
CA THR A 86 -0.62 10.44 5.92
C THR A 86 -2.05 9.95 5.72
N GLU A 87 -3.02 10.86 5.82
CA GLU A 87 -4.41 10.58 5.44
C GLU A 87 -4.59 10.89 3.94
N ASP A 88 -4.51 9.86 3.08
CA ASP A 88 -4.78 9.95 1.65
C ASP A 88 -5.74 8.83 1.19
N SER A 89 -6.91 8.81 1.83
CA SER A 89 -7.97 7.83 1.59
C SER A 89 -8.35 7.69 0.12
N ILE A 90 -8.32 8.79 -0.64
CA ILE A 90 -8.63 8.79 -2.07
C ILE A 90 -7.64 7.95 -2.85
N ASN A 91 -6.33 8.09 -2.60
CA ASN A 91 -5.33 7.31 -3.31
C ASN A 91 -5.22 5.89 -2.76
N GLU A 92 -5.40 5.68 -1.46
CA GLU A 92 -5.43 4.33 -0.87
C GLU A 92 -6.55 3.47 -1.47
N ILE A 93 -7.77 4.03 -1.60
CA ILE A 93 -8.88 3.33 -2.27
C ILE A 93 -8.49 2.97 -3.71
N LYS A 94 -7.91 3.90 -4.48
CA LYS A 94 -7.48 3.63 -5.85
C LYS A 94 -6.40 2.56 -5.95
N TRP A 95 -5.45 2.54 -5.01
CA TRP A 95 -4.40 1.51 -4.99
C TRP A 95 -4.99 0.14 -4.65
N VAL A 96 -5.91 0.06 -3.69
CA VAL A 96 -6.59 -1.21 -3.36
C VAL A 96 -7.44 -1.71 -4.53
N GLU A 97 -8.14 -0.83 -5.24
CA GLU A 97 -8.88 -1.15 -6.48
C GLU A 97 -7.98 -1.75 -7.56
N ARG A 98 -6.75 -1.25 -7.69
CA ARG A 98 -5.76 -1.76 -8.65
C ARG A 98 -5.18 -3.11 -8.25
N LEU A 99 -4.99 -3.34 -6.96
CA LEU A 99 -4.24 -4.47 -6.41
C LEU A 99 -5.12 -5.67 -6.03
N ASN A 100 -6.44 -5.50 -5.98
CA ASN A 100 -7.37 -6.52 -5.50
C ASN A 100 -8.57 -6.66 -6.45
N ASN A 101 -9.38 -7.70 -6.22
CA ASN A 101 -10.64 -7.86 -6.94
C ASN A 101 -11.69 -6.81 -6.48
N GLU A 102 -12.73 -6.63 -7.29
CA GLU A 102 -13.79 -5.63 -7.04
C GLU A 102 -14.46 -5.80 -5.66
N GLN A 103 -14.64 -7.04 -5.20
CA GLN A 103 -15.24 -7.31 -3.89
C GLN A 103 -14.38 -6.74 -2.76
N LYS A 104 -13.08 -7.06 -2.71
CA LYS A 104 -12.15 -6.57 -1.69
C LYS A 104 -11.98 -5.05 -1.75
N ALA A 105 -11.93 -4.50 -2.96
CA ALA A 105 -11.86 -3.05 -3.14
C ALA A 105 -13.10 -2.33 -2.60
N HIS A 106 -14.29 -2.88 -2.85
CA HIS A 106 -15.53 -2.34 -2.32
C HIS A 106 -15.59 -2.44 -0.78
N GLU A 107 -15.18 -3.58 -0.21
CA GLU A 107 -15.09 -3.77 1.24
C GLU A 107 -14.15 -2.76 1.90
N PHE A 108 -12.96 -2.52 1.32
CA PHE A 108 -12.01 -1.52 1.81
C PHE A 108 -12.57 -0.10 1.72
N SER A 109 -13.18 0.26 0.59
CA SER A 109 -13.75 1.60 0.40
C SER A 109 -14.86 1.89 1.42
N ASN A 110 -15.69 0.90 1.75
CA ASN A 110 -16.72 1.06 2.79
C ASN A 110 -16.10 1.23 4.19
N TRP A 111 -15.00 0.53 4.48
CA TRP A 111 -14.28 0.69 5.75
C TRP A 111 -13.67 2.09 5.89
N VAL A 112 -12.95 2.57 4.85
CA VAL A 112 -12.33 3.90 4.86
C VAL A 112 -13.36 5.04 4.92
N ASN A 113 -14.52 4.88 4.28
CA ASN A 113 -15.56 5.92 4.22
C ASN A 113 -16.65 5.82 5.32
N GLY A 114 -16.74 4.68 6.00
CA GLY A 114 -17.78 4.37 6.98
C GLY A 114 -17.30 4.27 8.43
N GLY A 115 -15.99 4.38 8.66
CA GLY A 115 -15.37 4.56 9.98
C GLY A 115 -15.50 5.98 10.53
#